data_AF-A0A9E0I591-F1
#
_entry.id   AF-A0A9E0I591-F1
#
_cell.length_a   1.000
_cell.length_b   1.000
_cell.length_c   1.000
_cell.angle_alpha   90.00
_cell.angle_beta   90.00
_cell.angle_gamma   90.00
#
_symmetry.space_group_name_H-M   'P 1'
#
loop_
_entity.id
_entity.type
_entity.pdbx_description
1 polymer ?
#
loop_
_entity_poly.entity_id
_entity_poly.type
_entity_poly.pdbx_seq_one_letter_code
_entity_poly.pdbx_strand_id
1 'polypeptide(L)'
;QNVAAFGFFGSDIGEFQGNLWLRVTKIGGTTEDINVTDVNDLGSSADGSTLFFGLVASNASEQFTNIEFFDANPAGGDYFGFDDMTVGSLAQVCQNGCNNVPEPSSLPLVGLAFAALGFVGHRRLRNSRK
;
A
#
# COMPACT_ATOMS: atom_id res chain seq x y z
N GLN A 1 9.98 -14.74 -13.59
CA GLN A 1 8.91 -13.76 -13.90
C GLN A 1 9.12 -12.57 -12.97
N ASN A 2 9.01 -11.33 -13.44
CA ASN A 2 9.30 -10.17 -12.60
C ASN A 2 8.03 -9.75 -11.85
N VAL A 3 8.14 -9.61 -10.54
CA VAL A 3 7.05 -9.21 -9.66
C VAL A 3 7.33 -7.79 -9.16
N ALA A 4 6.29 -6.98 -9.04
CA ALA A 4 6.37 -5.61 -8.56
C ALA A 4 5.57 -5.38 -7.27
N ALA A 5 4.63 -6.26 -6.93
CA ALA A 5 3.95 -6.22 -5.64
C ALA A 5 3.78 -7.64 -5.11
N PHE A 6 3.97 -7.79 -3.81
CA PHE A 6 3.72 -9.03 -3.09
C PHE A 6 3.07 -8.70 -1.75
N GLY A 7 2.14 -9.53 -1.33
CA GLY A 7 1.58 -9.47 0.02
C GLY A 7 0.99 -10.79 0.44
N PHE A 8 0.79 -10.94 1.74
CA PHE A 8 0.23 -12.14 2.36
C PHE A 8 -0.43 -11.78 3.68
N PHE A 9 -1.33 -12.65 4.14
CA PHE A 9 -1.79 -12.66 5.52
C PHE A 9 -0.93 -13.64 6.34
N GLY A 10 -0.50 -13.20 7.52
CA GLY A 10 0.29 -14.01 8.44
C GLY A 10 -0.34 -14.08 9.82
N SER A 11 -0.22 -15.24 10.47
CA SER A 11 -0.58 -15.48 11.88
C SER A 11 0.61 -16.02 12.66
N ASP A 12 0.52 -15.95 13.98
CA ASP A 12 1.47 -16.57 14.91
C ASP A 12 2.90 -16.04 14.73
N ILE A 13 3.03 -14.76 14.37
CA ILE A 13 4.33 -14.11 14.15
C ILE A 13 4.83 -13.51 15.48
N GLY A 14 5.88 -14.10 16.05
CA GLY A 14 6.63 -13.55 17.19
C GLY A 14 6.18 -14.05 18.55
N GLU A 15 5.11 -14.82 18.64
CA GLU A 15 4.57 -15.34 19.90
C GLU A 15 5.51 -16.33 20.61
N PHE A 16 6.39 -17.02 19.87
CA PHE A 16 7.42 -17.89 20.42
C PHE A 16 8.84 -17.33 20.24
N GLN A 17 8.99 -16.00 20.26
CA GLN A 17 10.27 -15.30 20.07
C GLN A 17 10.93 -15.52 18.70
N GLY A 18 10.21 -16.10 17.74
CA GLY A 18 10.64 -16.11 16.34
C GLY A 18 10.58 -14.71 15.76
N ASN A 19 11.30 -14.52 14.67
CA ASN A 19 11.35 -13.23 14.00
C ASN A 19 11.26 -13.45 12.49
N LEU A 20 10.09 -13.20 11.92
CA LEU A 20 9.84 -13.44 10.50
C LEU A 20 10.47 -12.34 9.64
N TRP A 21 11.35 -12.76 8.73
CA TRP A 21 11.98 -11.87 7.76
C TRP A 21 11.72 -12.35 6.33
N LEU A 22 11.68 -11.40 5.42
CA LEU A 22 11.63 -11.65 3.98
C LEU A 22 12.97 -11.30 3.36
N ARG A 23 13.58 -12.25 2.65
CA ARG A 23 14.69 -11.99 1.75
C ARG A 23 14.17 -11.78 0.34
N VAL A 24 14.26 -10.55 -0.16
CA VAL A 24 13.78 -10.16 -1.49
C VAL A 24 14.96 -10.09 -2.45
N THR A 25 14.92 -10.88 -3.53
CA THR A 25 15.92 -10.81 -4.62
C THR A 25 15.42 -9.93 -5.75
N LYS A 26 16.06 -8.79 -5.97
CA LYS A 26 15.73 -7.83 -7.04
C LYS A 26 16.16 -8.36 -8.41
N ILE A 27 15.63 -7.78 -9.48
CA ILE A 27 15.92 -8.16 -10.87
C ILE A 27 17.42 -8.03 -11.24
N GLY A 28 18.17 -7.19 -10.53
CA GLY A 28 19.63 -7.05 -10.65
C GLY A 28 20.45 -8.09 -9.88
N GLY A 29 19.80 -9.04 -9.20
CA GLY A 29 20.45 -10.08 -8.38
C GLY A 29 20.84 -9.63 -6.97
N THR A 30 20.57 -8.38 -6.60
CA THR A 30 20.79 -7.89 -5.23
C THR A 30 19.69 -8.40 -4.30
N THR A 31 20.07 -8.70 -3.05
CA THR A 31 19.14 -9.14 -2.01
C THR A 31 18.95 -8.05 -0.96
N GLU A 32 17.73 -7.98 -0.42
CA GLU A 32 17.37 -7.11 0.70
C GLU A 32 16.56 -7.92 1.71
N ASP A 33 16.95 -7.84 2.97
CA ASP A 33 16.26 -8.52 4.06
C ASP A 33 15.33 -7.50 4.76
N ILE A 34 14.05 -7.84 4.85
CA ILE A 34 12.98 -6.97 5.35
C ILE A 34 12.34 -7.65 6.55
N ASN A 35 12.32 -6.96 7.69
CA ASN A 35 11.63 -7.43 8.88
C ASN A 35 10.10 -7.34 8.69
N VAL A 36 9.39 -8.42 9.00
CA VAL A 36 7.93 -8.42 9.14
C VAL A 36 7.63 -8.15 10.61
N THR A 37 7.28 -6.91 10.93
CA THR A 37 6.97 -6.47 12.30
C THR A 37 5.99 -7.41 12.98
N ASP A 38 6.34 -7.85 14.18
CA ASP A 38 5.64 -8.90 14.92
C ASP A 38 4.70 -8.34 16.01
N VAL A 39 4.02 -9.25 16.73
CA VAL A 39 3.12 -8.89 17.83
C VAL A 39 3.85 -8.32 19.06
N ASN A 40 5.14 -8.62 19.24
CA ASN A 40 5.93 -8.08 20.36
C ASN A 40 6.26 -6.60 20.15
N ASP A 41 6.46 -6.20 18.90
CA ASP A 41 6.62 -4.79 18.50
C ASP A 41 5.31 -3.99 18.69
N LEU A 42 4.15 -4.66 18.78
CA LEU A 42 2.82 -4.06 18.89
C LEU A 42 2.21 -4.11 20.31
N GLY A 43 2.79 -4.90 21.23
CA GLY A 43 2.33 -5.10 22.61
C GLY A 43 1.50 -6.38 22.80
N SER A 44 1.45 -6.89 24.04
CA SER A 44 0.97 -8.23 24.45
C SER A 44 -0.52 -8.57 24.18
N SER A 45 -1.23 -7.78 23.38
CA SER A 45 -2.65 -7.92 23.06
C SER A 45 -2.92 -8.49 21.66
N ALA A 46 -1.90 -8.96 20.94
CA ALA A 46 -2.00 -9.42 19.56
C ALA A 46 -1.81 -10.94 19.39
N ASP A 47 -1.83 -11.71 20.48
CA ASP A 47 -1.89 -13.18 20.46
C ASP A 47 -3.13 -13.65 19.69
N GLY A 48 -2.94 -14.59 18.75
CA GLY A 48 -3.97 -15.06 17.81
C GLY A 48 -4.44 -14.03 16.77
N SER A 49 -3.68 -12.95 16.54
CA SER A 49 -4.01 -11.94 15.52
C SER A 49 -3.53 -12.33 14.11
N THR A 50 -4.09 -11.67 13.11
CA THR A 50 -3.65 -11.79 11.71
C THR A 50 -3.13 -10.44 11.21
N LEU A 51 -1.94 -10.45 10.63
CA LEU A 51 -1.29 -9.32 9.98
C LEU A 51 -1.44 -9.45 8.47
N PHE A 52 -1.76 -8.36 7.78
CA PHE A 52 -1.44 -8.24 6.35
C PHE A 52 -0.10 -7.52 6.19
N PHE A 53 0.85 -8.16 5.51
CA PHE A 53 2.12 -7.55 5.13
C PHE A 53 2.23 -7.50 3.61
N GLY A 54 2.76 -6.40 3.09
CA GLY A 54 2.99 -6.26 1.66
C GLY A 54 4.13 -5.32 1.32
N LEU A 55 4.76 -5.58 0.19
CA LEU A 55 5.85 -4.80 -0.38
C LEU A 55 5.58 -4.51 -1.85
N VAL A 56 5.91 -3.30 -2.27
CA VAL A 56 5.68 -2.79 -3.61
C VAL A 56 6.95 -2.14 -4.13
N ALA A 57 7.37 -2.51 -5.33
CA ALA A 57 8.51 -1.92 -6.02
C ALA A 57 8.16 -0.49 -6.45
N SER A 58 9.00 0.47 -6.06
CA SER A 58 8.78 1.89 -6.37
C SER A 58 9.05 2.22 -7.83
N ASN A 59 9.82 1.38 -8.52
CA ASN A 59 10.24 1.55 -9.91
C ASN A 59 10.61 0.21 -10.56
N ALA A 60 10.85 0.22 -11.88
CA ALA A 60 11.18 -0.98 -12.64
C ALA A 60 12.47 -1.70 -12.19
N SER A 61 13.45 -0.97 -11.62
CA SER A 61 14.69 -1.58 -11.11
C SER A 61 14.54 -2.27 -9.75
N GLU A 62 13.47 -1.97 -9.01
CA GLU A 62 13.14 -2.57 -7.72
C GLU A 62 12.23 -3.81 -7.84
N GLN A 63 11.83 -4.18 -9.05
CA GLN A 63 11.12 -5.44 -9.27
C GLN A 63 11.95 -6.62 -8.73
N PHE A 64 11.25 -7.61 -8.23
CA PHE A 64 11.86 -8.77 -7.59
C PHE A 64 11.51 -10.07 -8.32
N THR A 65 12.37 -11.06 -8.11
CA THR A 65 12.37 -12.35 -8.80
C THR A 65 12.23 -13.52 -7.82
N ASN A 66 12.56 -13.30 -6.54
CA ASN A 66 12.42 -14.27 -5.48
C ASN A 66 12.04 -13.57 -4.17
N ILE A 67 11.21 -14.24 -3.37
CA ILE A 67 10.92 -13.89 -1.97
C ILE A 67 11.12 -15.15 -1.15
N GLU A 68 12.03 -15.08 -0.19
CA GLU A 68 12.31 -16.13 0.78
C GLU A 68 11.78 -15.71 2.15
N PHE A 69 11.04 -16.61 2.80
CA PHE A 69 10.63 -16.45 4.19
C PHE A 69 11.65 -17.15 5.07
N PHE A 70 12.13 -16.49 6.12
CA PHE A 70 13.05 -17.11 7.07
C PHE A 70 12.86 -16.55 8.47
N ASP A 71 13.19 -17.38 9.46
CA ASP A 71 13.29 -16.95 10.85
C ASP A 71 14.69 -16.39 11.11
N ALA A 72 14.79 -15.11 11.47
CA ALA A 72 16.04 -14.48 11.87
C ALA A 72 16.47 -14.87 13.30
N ASN A 73 15.58 -15.51 14.07
CA ASN A 73 15.87 -16.07 15.40
C ASN A 73 15.38 -17.53 15.54
N PRO A 74 15.97 -18.48 14.78
CA PRO A 74 15.51 -19.87 14.75
C PRO A 74 15.64 -20.62 16.08
N ALA A 75 16.38 -20.06 17.06
CA ALA A 75 16.47 -20.60 18.41
C ALA A 75 15.21 -20.34 19.25
N GLY A 76 14.36 -19.39 18.85
CA GLY A 76 13.05 -19.13 19.49
C GLY A 76 12.07 -20.28 19.29
N GLY A 77 12.12 -20.94 18.12
CA GLY A 77 11.30 -22.12 17.82
C GLY A 77 9.86 -21.76 17.49
N ASP A 78 9.67 -20.81 16.57
CA ASP A 78 8.36 -20.29 16.18
C ASP A 78 7.81 -20.97 14.92
N TYR A 79 6.49 -20.93 14.75
CA TYR A 79 5.79 -21.45 13.59
C TYR A 79 4.94 -20.35 12.98
N PHE A 80 5.14 -20.09 11.70
CA PHE A 80 4.42 -19.03 11.00
C PHE A 80 3.29 -19.61 10.14
N GLY A 81 2.09 -19.08 10.32
CA GLY A 81 0.96 -19.30 9.43
C GLY A 81 0.99 -18.30 8.27
N PHE A 82 0.73 -18.78 7.05
CA PHE A 82 0.59 -17.94 5.86
C PHE A 82 -0.72 -18.25 5.14
N ASP A 83 -1.47 -17.22 4.77
CA ASP A 83 -2.68 -17.35 3.97
C ASP A 83 -2.75 -16.25 2.89
N ASP A 84 -3.55 -16.51 1.85
CA ASP A 84 -3.93 -15.60 0.78
C ASP A 84 -2.78 -14.72 0.25
N MET A 85 -1.99 -15.27 -0.68
CA MET A 85 -0.89 -14.55 -1.32
C MET A 85 -1.37 -13.70 -2.49
N THR A 86 -0.97 -12.43 -2.50
CA THR A 86 -1.20 -11.49 -3.60
C THR A 86 0.10 -11.24 -4.36
N VAL A 87 0.07 -11.43 -5.68
CA VAL A 87 1.21 -11.17 -6.57
C VAL A 87 0.78 -10.20 -7.66
N GLY A 88 1.52 -9.09 -7.80
CA GLY A 88 1.24 -8.03 -8.76
C GLY A 88 2.40 -7.77 -9.71
N SER A 89 2.06 -7.52 -10.98
CA SER A 89 2.98 -7.02 -12.00
C SER A 89 3.14 -5.50 -11.90
N LEU A 90 4.17 -4.95 -12.57
CA LEU A 90 4.43 -3.50 -12.56
C LEU A 90 3.26 -2.67 -13.11
N ALA A 91 2.50 -3.24 -14.05
CA ALA A 91 1.34 -2.57 -14.65
C ALA A 91 0.18 -2.37 -13.66
N GLN A 92 0.14 -3.16 -12.59
CA GLN A 92 -0.87 -3.07 -11.52
C GLN A 92 -0.40 -2.17 -10.38
N VAL A 93 0.90 -1.82 -10.35
CA VAL A 93 1.49 -0.95 -9.35
C VAL A 93 1.44 0.48 -9.85
N CYS A 94 1.03 1.39 -8.98
CA CYS A 94 1.10 2.81 -9.24
C CYS A 94 2.57 3.27 -9.36
N GLN A 95 3.05 3.56 -10.57
CA GLN A 95 4.45 3.93 -10.84
C GLN A 95 4.67 5.44 -10.95
N ASN A 96 3.82 6.15 -11.69
CA ASN A 96 3.86 7.60 -11.88
C ASN A 96 2.49 8.08 -12.43
N GLY A 97 1.95 9.19 -11.92
CA GLY A 97 0.72 9.79 -12.47
C GLY A 97 -0.58 9.05 -12.15
N CYS A 98 -0.65 8.30 -11.05
CA CYS A 98 -1.88 7.63 -10.61
C CYS A 98 -2.99 8.58 -10.16
N ASN A 99 -2.73 9.89 -10.26
CA ASN A 99 -3.73 10.94 -10.32
C ASN A 99 -4.58 10.89 -11.61
N ASN A 100 -4.43 9.86 -12.45
CA ASN A 100 -5.45 9.48 -13.44
C ASN A 100 -6.76 8.98 -12.80
N VAL A 101 -6.94 9.12 -11.48
CA VAL A 101 -8.30 9.20 -10.92
C VAL A 101 -8.97 10.39 -11.62
N PRO A 102 -10.00 10.16 -12.46
CA PRO A 102 -10.68 11.25 -13.13
C PRO A 102 -11.09 12.27 -12.08
N GLU A 103 -10.79 13.55 -12.31
CA GLU A 103 -11.15 14.60 -11.38
C GLU A 103 -12.65 14.46 -11.03
N PRO A 104 -13.03 14.60 -9.75
CA PRO A 104 -14.42 14.42 -9.34
C PRO A 104 -15.33 15.30 -10.21
N SER A 105 -16.39 14.71 -10.75
CA SER A 105 -17.41 15.41 -11.55
C SER A 105 -18.12 16.55 -10.78
N SER A 106 -17.84 16.70 -9.49
CA SER A 106 -18.25 17.83 -8.66
C SER A 106 -17.55 19.15 -9.02
N LEU A 107 -16.34 19.14 -9.59
CA LEU A 107 -15.63 20.38 -9.96
C LEU A 107 -16.38 21.22 -11.02
N PRO A 108 -16.87 20.64 -12.13
CA PRO A 108 -17.77 21.33 -13.04
C PRO A 108 -19.03 21.87 -12.36
N LEU A 109 -19.59 21.13 -11.40
CA LEU A 109 -20.80 21.54 -10.67
C LEU A 109 -20.56 22.77 -9.78
N VAL A 110 -19.42 22.78 -9.08
CA VAL A 110 -18.97 23.93 -8.29
C VAL A 110 -18.74 25.14 -9.20
N GLY A 111 -18.11 24.94 -10.36
CA GLY A 111 -17.94 25.99 -11.38
C GLY A 111 -19.27 26.56 -11.87
N LEU A 112 -20.26 25.71 -12.16
CA LEU A 112 -21.61 26.13 -12.56
C LEU A 112 -22.34 26.89 -11.44
N ALA A 113 -22.19 26.47 -10.19
CA ALA A 113 -22.77 27.16 -9.05
C ALA A 113 -22.22 28.59 -8.91
N PHE A 114 -20.90 28.76 -9.03
CA PHE A 114 -20.29 30.10 -9.01
C PHE A 114 -20.69 30.95 -10.22
N ALA A 115 -20.79 30.37 -11.41
CA ALA A 115 -21.27 31.08 -12.60
C ALA A 115 -22.72 31.57 -12.43
N ALA A 116 -23.60 30.73 -11.88
CA ALA A 116 -24.98 31.09 -11.59
C ALA A 116 -25.08 32.23 -10.56
N LEU A 117 -24.30 32.15 -9.47
CA LEU A 117 -24.24 33.21 -8.46
C LEU A 117 -23.74 34.54 -9.03
N GLY A 118 -22.67 34.50 -9.85
CA GLY A 118 -22.15 35.67 -10.54
C GLY A 118 -23.18 36.32 -11.47
N PHE A 119 -23.93 35.52 -12.23
CA PHE A 119 -24.97 36.01 -13.13
C PHE A 119 -26.14 36.67 -12.38
N VAL A 120 -26.58 36.08 -11.26
CA VAL A 120 -27.63 36.66 -10.40
C VAL A 120 -27.16 37.98 -9.77
N GLY A 121 -25.93 38.03 -9.27
CA GLY A 121 -25.34 39.25 -8.70
C GLY A 121 -25.26 40.39 -9.71
N HIS A 122 -24.84 40.10 -10.95
CA HIS A 122 -24.71 41.10 -12.00
C HIS A 122 -26.06 41.70 -12.41
N ARG A 123 -27.13 40.89 -12.48
CA ARG A 123 -28.49 41.36 -12.76
C ARG A 123 -29.03 42.29 -11.68
N ARG A 124 -28.79 41.99 -10.40
CA ARG A 124 -29.24 42.82 -9.27
C ARG A 124 -28.59 44.21 -9.29
N LEU A 125 -27.28 44.27 -9.53
CA LEU A 125 -26.55 45.55 -9.63
C LEU A 125 -27.02 46.40 -10.82
N ARG A 126 -27.38 45.77 -11.94
CA ARG A 126 -27.87 46.49 -13.14
C ARG A 126 -29.27 47.07 -12.95
N ASN A 127 -30.14 46.38 -12.20
CA ASN A 127 -31.49 46.86 -11.91
C ASN A 127 -31.54 47.91 -10.79
N SER A 128 -30.54 47.95 -9.90
CA SER A 128 -30.43 48.98 -8.85
C SER A 128 -29.91 50.35 -9.35
N ARG A 129 -29.44 50.44 -10.61
CA ARG A 129 -28.93 51.66 -11.23
C ARG A 129 -29.93 52.32 -12.20
N LYS A 130 -31.16 51.82 -12.25
CA LYS A 130 -32.31 52.44 -12.95
C LYS A 130 -33.30 52.93 -11.92
#